data_AF-N1ZKB3-F1
#
_entry.id   AF-N1ZKB3-F1
#
_cell.length_a   1.000
_cell.length_b   1.000
_cell.length_c   1.000
_cell.angle_alpha   90.00
_cell.angle_beta   90.00
_cell.angle_gamma   90.00
#
_symmetry.space_group_name_H-M   'P 1'
#
loop_
_entity.id
_entity.type
_entity.pdbx_description
1 polymer ?
#
loop_
_entity_poly.entity_id
_entity_poly.type
_entity_poly.pdbx_seq_one_letter_code
_entity_poly.pdbx_strand_id
1 'polypeptide(L)'
;MAGKAPQGQLTEMNPVKVKAIIHSLRELYDMGKPETNLELKERIDMFFQFCEDSSVRPGVQALCTALHISRTTLYRWSNGEDCDRERQEIVSMAKSFIDSFLEQVTLSGQVSPPVGIFLLKNWCSYKDTVSIEENIPNTKTTHVLTAAQLPKLGNMAEDSGSNATLPYLADTKLNTIVEYDH
;
A
#
# COMPACT_ATOMS: atom_id res chain seq x y z
N MET A 1 -16.99 21.63 2.07
CA MET A 1 -16.79 21.63 0.60
C MET A 1 -17.44 20.36 0.06
N ALA A 2 -18.69 20.43 -0.41
CA ALA A 2 -19.36 19.26 -1.01
C ALA A 2 -18.69 18.98 -2.37
N GLY A 3 -17.87 17.93 -2.43
CA GLY A 3 -17.17 17.55 -3.66
C GLY A 3 -18.18 17.09 -4.71
N LYS A 4 -18.16 17.70 -5.90
CA LYS A 4 -18.92 17.21 -7.06
C LYS A 4 -18.60 15.73 -7.27
N ALA A 5 -19.63 14.93 -7.56
CA ALA A 5 -19.47 13.52 -7.88
C ALA A 5 -18.40 13.33 -8.99
N PRO A 6 -17.53 12.31 -8.90
CA PRO A 6 -16.38 12.16 -9.79
C PRO A 6 -16.77 12.09 -11.27
N GLN A 7 -17.97 11.57 -11.58
CA GLN A 7 -18.49 11.55 -12.94
C GLN A 7 -18.83 12.96 -13.49
N GLY A 8 -19.37 13.86 -12.67
CA GLY A 8 -19.66 15.24 -13.08
C GLY A 8 -18.39 16.05 -13.37
N GLN A 9 -17.27 15.70 -12.73
CA GLN A 9 -15.97 16.34 -12.97
C GLN A 9 -15.36 15.95 -14.33
N LEU A 10 -15.69 14.77 -14.86
CA LEU A 10 -15.24 14.35 -16.20
C LEU A 10 -15.95 15.13 -17.31
N THR A 11 -17.23 15.46 -17.13
CA THR A 11 -18.04 16.22 -18.09
C THR A 11 -17.68 17.70 -18.13
N GLU A 12 -17.08 18.23 -17.06
CA GLU A 12 -16.67 19.63 -16.91
C GLU A 12 -15.21 19.90 -17.32
N MET A 13 -14.51 18.90 -17.87
CA MET A 13 -13.15 19.09 -18.33
C MET A 13 -13.07 20.13 -19.45
N ASN A 14 -12.10 21.04 -19.35
CA ASN A 14 -11.90 22.05 -20.40
C ASN A 14 -11.54 21.35 -21.72
N PRO A 15 -12.37 21.47 -22.78
CA PRO A 15 -12.20 20.70 -24.01
C PRO A 15 -10.93 21.06 -24.78
N VAL A 16 -10.44 22.30 -24.63
CA VAL A 16 -9.17 22.74 -25.24
C VAL A 16 -7.99 22.02 -24.58
N LYS A 17 -8.00 21.94 -23.25
CA LYS A 17 -6.95 21.22 -22.50
C LYS A 17 -6.99 19.73 -22.81
N VAL A 18 -8.17 19.11 -22.83
CA VAL A 18 -8.31 17.68 -23.17
C VAL A 18 -7.76 17.39 -24.56
N LYS A 19 -8.09 18.21 -25.55
CA LYS A 19 -7.58 18.05 -26.92
C LYS A 19 -6.05 18.15 -26.97
N ALA A 20 -5.46 19.14 -26.30
CA ALA A 20 -4.01 19.30 -26.24
C ALA A 20 -3.32 18.09 -25.61
N ILE A 21 -3.85 17.61 -24.48
CA ILE A 21 -3.31 16.43 -23.77
C ILE A 21 -3.33 15.20 -24.67
N ILE A 22 -4.47 14.91 -25.31
CA ILE A 22 -4.61 13.74 -26.18
C ILE A 22 -3.69 13.86 -27.41
N HIS A 23 -3.59 15.05 -28.01
CA HIS A 23 -2.74 15.27 -29.18
C HIS A 23 -1.28 14.97 -28.88
N SER A 24 -0.73 15.56 -27.83
CA SER A 24 0.68 15.39 -27.49
C SER A 24 1.02 14.00 -26.95
N LEU A 25 0.11 13.38 -26.16
CA LEU A 25 0.29 11.98 -25.78
C LEU A 25 0.30 11.06 -27.00
N ARG A 26 -0.50 11.37 -28.02
CA ARG A 26 -0.53 10.62 -29.28
C ARG A 26 0.75 10.85 -30.09
N GLU A 27 1.28 12.08 -30.16
CA GLU A 27 2.55 12.35 -30.84
C GLU A 27 3.69 11.49 -30.28
N LEU A 28 3.83 11.44 -28.95
CA LEU A 28 4.84 10.60 -28.30
C LEU A 28 4.57 9.10 -28.53
N TYR A 29 3.29 8.68 -28.45
CA TYR A 29 2.88 7.29 -28.64
C TYR A 29 3.12 6.77 -30.06
N ASP A 30 2.86 7.59 -31.08
CA ASP A 30 2.94 7.21 -32.49
C ASP A 30 4.41 7.05 -32.95
N MET A 31 5.39 7.56 -32.19
CA MET A 31 6.81 7.33 -32.44
C MET A 31 7.23 5.86 -32.21
N GLY A 32 6.39 5.00 -31.63
CA GLY A 32 6.69 3.57 -31.44
C GLY A 32 7.65 3.30 -30.28
N LYS A 33 8.22 2.09 -30.21
CA LYS A 33 9.14 1.71 -29.12
C LYS A 33 10.57 2.19 -29.44
N PRO A 34 11.28 2.85 -28.52
CA PRO A 34 12.66 3.30 -28.77
C PRO A 34 13.62 2.13 -28.96
N GLU A 35 14.39 2.20 -30.04
CA GLU A 35 15.37 1.18 -30.42
C GLU A 35 16.71 1.44 -29.74
N THR A 36 17.15 2.70 -29.69
CA THR A 36 18.45 3.09 -29.11
C THR A 36 18.33 3.73 -27.73
N ASN A 37 19.41 3.72 -26.95
CA ASN A 37 19.44 4.37 -25.63
C ASN A 37 19.45 5.90 -25.73
N LEU A 38 20.04 6.45 -26.80
CA LEU A 38 20.01 7.89 -27.08
C LEU A 38 18.57 8.34 -27.34
N GLU A 39 17.88 7.65 -28.24
CA GLU A 39 16.48 7.93 -28.55
C GLU A 39 15.56 7.77 -27.33
N LEU A 40 15.80 6.75 -26.50
CA LEU A 40 15.07 6.58 -25.24
C LEU A 40 15.22 7.81 -24.34
N LYS A 41 16.43 8.34 -24.20
CA LYS A 41 16.70 9.52 -23.38
C LYS A 41 15.98 10.76 -23.94
N GLU A 42 16.12 11.01 -25.24
CA GLU A 42 15.46 12.13 -25.92
C GLU A 42 13.93 12.07 -25.75
N ARG A 43 13.33 10.88 -25.86
CA ARG A 43 11.88 10.71 -25.67
C ARG A 43 11.43 10.93 -24.23
N ILE A 44 12.25 10.56 -23.26
CA ILE A 44 11.99 10.85 -21.84
C ILE A 44 12.04 12.36 -21.60
N ASP A 45 13.03 13.05 -22.16
CA ASP A 45 13.15 14.51 -22.05
C ASP A 45 11.97 15.22 -22.72
N MET A 46 11.56 14.79 -23.93
CA MET A 46 10.35 15.29 -24.61
C MET A 46 9.08 15.06 -23.79
N PHE A 47 8.97 13.91 -23.11
CA PHE A 47 7.85 13.62 -22.22
C PHE A 47 7.80 14.58 -21.02
N PHE A 48 8.94 14.88 -20.39
CA PHE A 48 8.96 15.82 -19.27
C PHE A 48 8.70 17.26 -19.72
N GLN A 49 9.25 17.68 -20.86
CA GLN A 49 8.94 18.98 -21.46
C GLN A 49 7.45 19.13 -21.74
N PHE A 50 6.82 18.09 -22.31
CA PHE A 50 5.37 18.07 -22.52
C PHE A 50 4.58 18.24 -21.21
N CYS A 51 5.01 17.57 -20.14
CA CYS A 51 4.36 17.69 -18.83
C CYS A 51 4.43 19.14 -18.31
N GLU A 52 5.57 19.81 -18.50
CA GLU A 52 5.77 21.22 -18.16
C GLU A 52 4.85 22.13 -18.99
N ASP A 53 4.91 22.03 -20.32
CA ASP A 53 4.20 22.90 -21.26
C ASP A 53 2.67 22.78 -21.12
N SER A 54 2.17 21.56 -20.90
CA SER A 54 0.74 21.28 -20.81
C SER A 54 0.19 21.36 -19.39
N SER A 55 1.03 21.66 -18.40
CA SER A 55 0.69 21.58 -16.97
C SER A 55 0.07 20.22 -16.58
N VAL A 56 0.53 19.16 -17.23
CA VAL A 56 0.11 17.78 -16.96
C VAL A 56 1.08 17.18 -15.96
N ARG A 57 0.57 16.50 -14.95
CA ARG A 57 1.43 15.85 -13.96
C ARG A 57 2.14 14.65 -14.58
N PRO A 58 3.48 14.55 -14.46
CA PRO A 58 4.20 13.37 -14.89
C PRO A 58 3.76 12.16 -14.05
N GLY A 59 3.75 11.00 -14.67
CA GLY A 59 3.35 9.75 -14.03
C GLY A 59 3.82 8.54 -14.80
N VAL A 60 4.04 7.43 -14.09
CA VAL A 60 4.63 6.20 -14.67
C VAL A 60 3.81 5.67 -15.84
N GLN A 61 2.48 5.69 -15.76
CA GLN A 61 1.62 5.24 -16.86
C GLN A 61 1.72 6.14 -18.09
N ALA A 62 1.82 7.46 -17.88
CA ALA A 62 1.95 8.41 -18.98
C ALA A 62 3.32 8.25 -19.66
N LEU A 63 4.38 8.04 -18.88
CA LEU A 63 5.71 7.71 -19.39
C LEU A 63 5.70 6.41 -20.23
N CYS A 64 5.08 5.34 -19.74
CA CYS A 64 4.93 4.09 -20.52
C CYS A 64 4.23 4.33 -21.86
N THR A 65 3.19 5.17 -21.86
CA THR A 65 2.45 5.53 -23.07
C THR A 65 3.34 6.31 -24.04
N ALA A 66 4.09 7.30 -23.55
CA ALA A 66 5.01 8.08 -24.36
C ALA A 66 6.15 7.25 -24.99
N LEU A 67 6.54 6.15 -24.33
CA LEU A 67 7.58 5.25 -24.83
C LEU A 67 7.03 4.05 -25.63
N HIS A 68 5.72 3.98 -25.85
CA HIS A 68 5.04 2.84 -26.49
C HIS A 68 5.40 1.49 -25.84
N ILE A 69 5.45 1.44 -24.51
CA ILE A 69 5.75 0.22 -23.75
C ILE A 69 4.67 -0.09 -22.71
N SER A 70 4.61 -1.35 -22.31
CA SER A 70 3.77 -1.77 -21.20
C SER A 70 4.45 -1.47 -19.85
N ARG A 71 3.65 -1.39 -18.77
CA ARG A 71 4.21 -1.28 -17.40
C ARG A 71 5.11 -2.45 -17.04
N THR A 72 4.82 -3.65 -17.54
CA THR A 72 5.66 -4.83 -17.28
C THR A 72 7.01 -4.69 -17.96
N THR A 73 7.07 -4.15 -19.18
CA THR A 73 8.34 -3.82 -19.85
C THR A 73 9.15 -2.80 -19.07
N LEU A 74 8.53 -1.69 -18.64
CA LEU A 74 9.21 -0.68 -17.82
C LEU A 74 9.76 -1.27 -16.51
N TYR A 75 8.96 -2.12 -15.85
CA TYR A 75 9.37 -2.82 -14.62
C TYR A 75 10.59 -3.71 -14.86
N ARG A 76 10.56 -4.53 -15.90
CA ARG A 76 11.71 -5.38 -16.28
C ARG A 76 12.95 -4.56 -16.54
N TRP A 77 12.83 -3.49 -17.34
CA TRP A 77 13.95 -2.58 -17.61
C TRP A 77 14.51 -1.93 -16.34
N SER A 78 13.66 -1.53 -15.38
CA SER A 78 14.13 -0.98 -14.11
C SER A 78 14.87 -2.01 -13.25
N ASN A 79 14.52 -3.28 -13.36
CA ASN A 79 15.21 -4.38 -12.65
C ASN A 79 16.46 -4.88 -13.37
N GLY A 80 16.77 -4.35 -14.56
CA GLY A 80 17.89 -4.83 -15.39
C GLY A 80 17.56 -6.10 -16.18
N GLU A 81 16.27 -6.44 -16.33
CA GLU A 81 15.79 -7.54 -17.17
C GLU A 81 15.44 -7.02 -18.57
N ASP A 82 15.76 -7.80 -19.62
CA ASP A 82 15.45 -7.47 -21.02
C ASP A 82 16.01 -6.10 -21.49
N CYS A 83 17.12 -5.61 -20.90
CA CYS A 83 17.76 -4.34 -21.27
C CYS A 83 19.27 -4.29 -20.97
N ASP A 84 19.96 -3.35 -21.64
CA ASP A 84 21.34 -2.99 -21.31
C ASP A 84 21.42 -2.20 -20.00
N ARG A 85 22.61 -2.17 -19.39
CA ARG A 85 22.87 -1.42 -18.15
C ARG A 85 22.57 0.08 -18.28
N GLU A 86 22.96 0.68 -19.40
CA GLU A 86 22.67 2.09 -19.68
C GLU A 86 21.16 2.36 -19.76
N ARG A 87 20.40 1.46 -20.42
CA ARG A 87 18.94 1.55 -20.50
C ARG A 87 18.29 1.45 -19.12
N GLN A 88 18.77 0.52 -18.29
CA GLN A 88 18.33 0.41 -16.89
C GLN A 88 18.58 1.71 -16.12
N GLU A 89 19.77 2.29 -16.22
CA GLU A 89 20.12 3.54 -15.54
C GLU A 89 19.20 4.70 -15.99
N ILE A 90 18.98 4.85 -17.31
CA ILE A 90 18.09 5.88 -17.88
C ILE A 90 16.65 5.72 -17.34
N VAL A 91 16.09 4.51 -17.41
CA VAL A 91 14.73 4.22 -16.95
C VAL A 91 14.60 4.43 -15.44
N SER A 92 15.61 4.01 -14.68
CA SER A 92 15.63 4.16 -13.22
C SER A 92 15.65 5.62 -12.82
N MET A 93 16.48 6.44 -13.47
CA MET A 93 16.51 7.88 -13.23
C MET A 93 15.18 8.56 -13.57
N ALA A 94 14.56 8.21 -14.70
CA ALA A 94 13.27 8.75 -15.08
C ALA A 94 12.17 8.40 -14.06
N LYS A 95 12.18 7.16 -13.54
CA LYS A 95 11.26 6.74 -12.49
C LYS A 95 11.52 7.49 -11.18
N SER A 96 12.78 7.60 -10.75
CA SER A 96 13.16 8.36 -9.56
C SER A 96 12.75 9.82 -9.65
N PHE A 97 12.83 10.44 -10.82
CA PHE A 97 12.35 11.81 -11.03
C PHE A 97 10.84 11.93 -10.80
N ILE A 98 10.03 10.99 -11.33
CA ILE A 98 8.58 10.95 -11.10
C ILE A 98 8.27 10.74 -9.61
N ASP A 99 9.03 9.88 -8.93
CA ASP A 99 8.88 9.63 -7.50
C ASP A 99 9.19 10.89 -6.68
N SER A 100 10.29 11.59 -6.98
CA SER A 100 10.64 12.87 -6.35
C SER A 100 9.59 13.95 -6.61
N PHE A 101 9.03 14.03 -7.82
CA PHE A 101 7.92 14.95 -8.11
C PHE A 101 6.70 14.64 -7.23
N LEU A 102 6.32 13.37 -7.12
CA LEU A 102 5.17 12.96 -6.33
C LEU A 102 5.36 13.23 -4.83
N GLU A 103 6.57 13.02 -4.33
CA GLU A 103 6.97 13.38 -2.97
C GLU A 103 6.80 14.88 -2.75
N GLN A 104 7.32 15.72 -3.64
CA GLN A 104 7.22 17.18 -3.51
C GLN A 104 5.77 17.69 -3.57
N VAL A 105 4.95 17.13 -4.47
CA VAL A 105 3.52 17.46 -4.56
C VAL A 105 2.77 17.06 -3.28
N THR A 106 3.20 15.97 -2.64
CA THR A 106 2.64 15.52 -1.36
C THR A 106 3.09 16.42 -0.21
N LEU A 107 4.38 16.74 -0.12
CA LEU A 107 4.94 17.58 0.95
C LEU A 107 4.48 19.04 0.87
N SER A 108 4.29 19.57 -0.33
CA SER A 108 3.79 20.94 -0.55
C SER A 108 2.27 21.10 -0.34
N GLY A 109 1.55 20.01 -0.01
CA GLY A 109 0.12 20.04 0.26
C GLY A 109 -0.75 20.24 -1.00
N GLN A 110 -0.20 20.07 -2.20
CA GLN A 110 -0.95 20.16 -3.47
C GLN A 110 -1.91 18.97 -3.65
N VAL A 111 -1.68 17.87 -2.93
CA VAL A 111 -2.62 16.74 -2.82
C VAL A 111 -2.97 16.51 -1.36
N SER A 112 -4.18 16.00 -1.11
CA SER A 112 -4.59 15.62 0.24
C SER A 112 -3.69 14.50 0.78
N PRO A 113 -3.31 14.50 2.07
CA PRO A 113 -2.42 13.49 2.64
C PRO A 113 -2.80 12.02 2.36
N PRO A 114 -4.09 11.61 2.42
CA PRO A 114 -4.47 10.22 2.10
C PRO A 114 -4.15 9.82 0.66
N VAL A 115 -4.31 10.75 -0.29
CA VAL A 115 -3.99 10.52 -1.71
C VAL A 115 -2.48 10.45 -1.90
N GLY A 116 -1.72 11.34 -1.26
CA GLY A 116 -0.25 11.30 -1.30
C GLY A 116 0.29 9.97 -0.77
N ILE A 117 -0.16 9.53 0.40
CA ILE A 117 0.20 8.24 1.00
C ILE A 117 -0.16 7.09 0.06
N PHE A 118 -1.37 7.09 -0.51
CA PHE A 118 -1.79 6.06 -1.46
C PHE A 118 -0.84 5.99 -2.66
N LEU A 119 -0.50 7.12 -3.28
CA LEU A 119 0.35 7.15 -4.45
C LEU A 119 1.79 6.71 -4.12
N LEU A 120 2.38 7.22 -3.03
CA LEU A 120 3.74 6.87 -2.62
C LEU A 120 3.88 5.37 -2.29
N LYS A 121 2.89 4.78 -1.61
CA LYS A 121 2.91 3.33 -1.29
C LYS A 121 2.78 2.46 -2.53
N ASN A 122 1.88 2.84 -3.45
CA ASN A 122 1.62 2.03 -4.63
C ASN A 122 2.70 2.17 -5.71
N TRP A 123 3.29 3.35 -5.88
CA TRP A 123 4.16 3.63 -7.03
C TRP A 123 5.63 3.83 -6.65
N CYS A 124 5.91 4.39 -5.47
CA CYS A 124 7.27 4.62 -4.96
C CYS A 124 7.74 3.51 -4.00
N SER A 125 6.94 2.45 -3.84
CA SER A 125 7.22 1.30 -2.95
C SER A 125 7.36 1.64 -1.46
N TYR A 126 6.75 2.74 -1.00
CA TYR A 126 6.77 3.12 0.41
C TYR A 126 5.93 2.12 1.23
N LYS A 127 6.31 1.90 2.49
CA LYS A 127 5.63 0.95 3.39
C LYS A 127 5.38 1.62 4.73
N ASP A 128 4.21 1.35 5.30
CA ASP A 128 3.93 1.75 6.68
C ASP A 128 4.57 0.71 7.59
N THR A 129 5.42 1.16 8.51
CA THR A 129 6.00 0.31 9.55
C THR A 129 5.17 0.50 10.81
N VAL A 130 4.60 -0.60 11.32
CA VAL A 130 3.85 -0.61 12.58
C VAL A 130 4.55 -1.53 13.56
N SER A 131 4.93 -1.01 14.72
CA SER A 131 5.41 -1.78 15.86
C SER A 131 4.22 -2.13 16.76
N ILE A 132 3.96 -3.42 16.96
CA ILE A 132 2.91 -3.90 17.88
C ILE A 132 3.62 -4.43 19.12
N GLU A 133 3.43 -3.77 20.26
CA GLU A 133 3.87 -4.28 21.55
C GLU A 133 2.73 -5.11 22.16
N GLU A 134 2.95 -6.41 22.31
CA GLU A 134 1.99 -7.30 22.98
C GLU A 134 2.08 -7.09 24.50
N ASN A 135 1.14 -6.33 25.07
CA ASN A 135 0.97 -6.20 26.53
C ASN A 135 0.08 -7.32 27.10
N ILE A 136 0.25 -8.56 26.63
CA ILE A 136 -0.43 -9.71 27.22
C ILE A 136 0.43 -10.13 28.42
N PRO A 137 -0.09 -10.07 29.66
CA PRO A 137 0.65 -10.59 30.81
C PRO A 137 0.94 -12.07 30.54
N ASN A 138 2.23 -12.42 30.60
CA ASN A 138 2.74 -13.78 30.38
C ASN A 138 2.23 -14.69 31.51
N THR A 139 0.97 -15.09 31.40
CA THR A 139 0.35 -16.03 32.30
C THR A 139 0.95 -17.37 31.94
N LYS A 140 2.02 -17.74 32.65
CA LYS A 140 2.59 -19.08 32.58
C LYS A 140 1.42 -20.05 32.71
N THR A 141 1.07 -20.75 31.63
CA THR A 141 0.10 -21.84 31.68
C THR A 141 0.66 -22.88 32.64
N THR A 142 0.19 -22.85 33.89
CA THR A 142 0.51 -23.83 34.90
C THR A 142 -0.06 -25.17 34.45
N HIS A 143 0.84 -26.04 33.99
CA HIS A 143 0.74 -27.49 33.91
C HIS A 143 -0.70 -28.05 33.79
N VAL A 144 -1.17 -28.26 32.55
CA VAL A 144 -2.33 -29.12 32.31
C VAL A 144 -1.95 -30.54 32.76
N LEU A 145 -2.70 -31.09 33.73
CA LEU A 145 -2.51 -32.48 34.18
C LEU A 145 -2.55 -33.42 32.98
N THR A 146 -1.53 -34.25 32.81
CA THR A 146 -1.51 -35.27 31.75
C THR A 146 -2.58 -36.32 32.03
N ALA A 147 -3.15 -36.95 31.01
CA ALA A 147 -4.30 -37.86 31.12
C ALA A 147 -4.16 -38.99 32.18
N ALA A 148 -2.93 -39.34 32.58
CA ALA A 148 -2.64 -40.30 33.64
C ALA A 148 -2.94 -39.78 35.07
N GLN A 149 -3.01 -38.46 35.26
CA GLN A 149 -3.27 -37.80 36.54
C GLN A 149 -4.75 -37.44 36.75
N LEU A 150 -5.62 -37.77 35.79
CA LEU A 150 -7.06 -37.61 35.95
C LEU A 150 -7.60 -38.69 36.90
N PRO A 151 -8.45 -38.36 37.89
CA PRO A 151 -9.13 -39.36 38.70
C PRO A 151 -9.97 -40.28 37.80
N LYS A 152 -9.83 -41.59 37.92
CA LYS A 152 -10.69 -42.55 37.22
C LYS A 152 -12.08 -42.51 37.85
N LEU A 153 -13.04 -41.88 37.17
CA LEU A 153 -14.45 -41.91 37.53
C LEU A 153 -14.96 -43.34 37.30
N GLY A 154 -15.10 -44.15 38.36
CA GLY A 154 -15.58 -45.53 38.24
C GLY A 154 -15.31 -46.43 39.44
N ASN A 155 -14.36 -46.09 40.31
CA ASN A 155 -14.17 -46.81 41.58
C ASN A 155 -14.80 -46.00 42.73
N MET A 156 -16.12 -45.84 42.67
CA MET A 156 -16.87 -45.56 43.89
C MET A 156 -17.00 -46.90 44.61
N ALA A 157 -16.33 -47.02 45.76
CA ALA A 157 -16.69 -48.07 46.70
C ALA A 157 -18.19 -47.93 46.99
N GLU A 158 -18.93 -49.03 46.86
CA GLU A 158 -20.31 -49.10 47.28
C GLU A 158 -20.36 -48.80 48.78
N ASP A 159 -20.76 -47.57 49.14
CA ASP A 159 -21.27 -47.29 50.47
C ASP A 159 -22.50 -46.40 50.36
N SER A 160 -23.65 -47.07 50.42
CA SER A 160 -24.83 -46.73 51.20
C SER A 160 -25.12 -45.23 51.42
N GLY A 161 -26.05 -44.70 50.62
CA GLY A 161 -27.08 -43.78 51.12
C GLY A 161 -26.73 -42.29 51.25
N SER A 162 -27.50 -41.49 50.49
CA SER A 162 -27.83 -40.07 50.66
C SER A 162 -26.93 -39.00 49.97
N ASN A 163 -27.48 -38.50 48.86
CA ASN A 163 -27.38 -37.15 48.26
C ASN A 163 -25.98 -36.56 48.00
N ALA A 164 -25.39 -36.91 46.86
CA ALA A 164 -24.32 -36.14 46.25
C ALA A 164 -24.90 -34.86 45.59
N THR A 165 -24.77 -33.72 46.27
CA THR A 165 -24.95 -32.40 45.64
C THR A 165 -23.71 -32.10 44.79
N LEU A 166 -23.90 -31.97 43.47
CA LEU A 166 -22.86 -31.50 42.56
C LEU A 166 -22.46 -30.05 42.92
N PRO A 167 -21.16 -29.71 43.01
CA PRO A 167 -20.74 -28.35 43.32
C PRO A 167 -21.10 -27.41 42.16
N TYR A 168 -21.82 -26.33 42.47
CA TYR A 168 -22.15 -25.26 41.54
C TYR A 168 -20.92 -24.35 41.33
N LEU A 169 -20.60 -24.03 40.08
CA LEU A 169 -19.56 -23.05 39.73
C LEU A 169 -20.06 -21.66 40.16
N ALA A 170 -19.60 -21.19 41.33
CA ALA A 170 -19.90 -19.85 41.81
C ALA A 170 -19.25 -18.80 40.92
N ASP A 171 -20.04 -17.79 40.54
CA ASP A 171 -19.66 -16.66 39.70
C ASP A 171 -18.36 -15.99 40.18
N THR A 172 -17.43 -15.81 39.24
CA THR A 172 -16.18 -15.09 39.48
C THR A 172 -16.50 -13.61 39.72
N LYS A 173 -16.30 -13.13 40.95
CA LYS A 173 -16.47 -11.71 41.30
C LYS A 173 -15.47 -10.85 40.53
N LEU A 174 -15.98 -9.87 39.78
CA LEU A 174 -15.22 -8.74 39.24
C LEU A 174 -14.72 -7.87 40.41
N ASN A 175 -13.42 -7.89 40.67
CA ASN A 175 -12.79 -6.88 41.54
C ASN A 175 -12.48 -5.63 40.73
N THR A 176 -13.31 -4.61 40.88
CA THR A 176 -13.00 -3.22 40.52
C THR A 176 -12.00 -2.68 41.55
N ILE A 177 -10.80 -2.27 41.12
CA ILE A 177 -9.89 -1.47 41.94
C ILE A 177 -10.08 -0.01 41.50
N VAL A 178 -10.56 0.82 42.43
CA VAL A 178 -10.59 2.27 42.31
C VAL A 178 -9.45 2.76 43.21
N GLU A 179 -8.41 3.34 42.63
CA GLU A 179 -7.42 4.12 43.38
C GLU A 179 -7.88 5.58 43.45
N TYR A 180 -8.12 6.06 44.66
CA TYR A 180 -8.00 7.46 45.07
C TYR A 180 -7.38 7.42 46.46
N ASP A 181 -6.22 8.06 46.62
CA ASP A 181 -5.71 8.41 47.94
C ASP A 181 -5.30 9.90 47.95
N HIS A 182 -5.45 10.46 49.15
CA HIS A 182 -5.56 11.87 49.50
C HIS A 182 -4.30 12.72 49.38
#